data_AF-M5FTN8-F1
#
_entry.id   AF-M5FTN8-F1
#
_cell.length_a   1.000
_cell.length_b   1.000
_cell.length_c   1.000
_cell.angle_alpha   90.00
_cell.angle_beta   90.00
_cell.angle_gamma   90.00
#
_symmetry.space_group_name_H-M   'P 1'
#
loop_
_entity.id
_entity.type
_entity.pdbx_description
1 polymer ?
#
loop_
_entity_poly.entity_id
_entity_poly.type
_entity_poly.pdbx_seq_one_letter_code
_entity_poly.pdbx_strand_id
1 'polypeptide(L)'
;MPSLSSSSPSTFTPFQYRLQPWKFLYLTSTVSYTLLFRLPYHSIRCLFPSLRSGWSYTRALMIPLIRVFCETLYATGLEAMIVDPSKRPKDADADKRGWVLIPPLGALEGELAELAARNGLKPEPVGGYWFGVRGEDGLAGQRAGEGEKVVLYLHSGGYVVRPSPPSCPCSCSSKKMGTATDALATSVIQALLSLDWGRVFAPEYHVARSSPSTTANPWPTQL
;
A
#
# COMPACT_ATOMS: atom_id res chain seq x y z
N MET A 1 48.18 10.14 -12.16
CA MET A 1 46.70 10.08 -12.16
C MET A 1 46.30 8.68 -11.69
N PRO A 2 45.61 8.52 -10.55
CA PRO A 2 45.20 7.21 -10.06
C PRO A 2 43.98 6.69 -10.84
N SER A 3 44.08 5.47 -11.36
CA SER A 3 43.00 4.80 -12.09
C SER A 3 41.86 4.47 -11.14
N LEU A 4 40.68 5.04 -11.36
CA LEU A 4 39.46 4.70 -10.63
C LEU A 4 39.07 3.27 -10.99
N SER A 5 39.35 2.34 -10.07
CA SER A 5 38.86 0.96 -10.10
C SER A 5 37.33 0.97 -10.13
N SER A 6 36.72 0.63 -11.27
CA SER A 6 35.28 0.49 -11.41
C SER A 6 34.82 -0.75 -10.65
N SER A 7 34.37 -0.58 -9.41
CA SER A 7 33.61 -1.62 -8.72
C SER A 7 32.34 -1.90 -9.53
N SER A 8 32.20 -3.12 -10.06
CA SER A 8 31.00 -3.56 -10.75
C SER A 8 29.78 -3.33 -9.84
N PRO A 9 28.74 -2.63 -10.31
CA PRO A 9 27.56 -2.35 -9.50
C PRO A 9 26.95 -3.67 -9.05
N SER A 10 26.68 -3.80 -7.75
CA SER A 10 25.99 -4.95 -7.20
C SER A 10 24.63 -5.08 -7.87
N THR A 11 24.43 -6.14 -8.65
CA THR A 11 23.18 -6.39 -9.37
C THR A 11 22.07 -6.69 -8.36
N PHE A 12 21.13 -5.75 -8.21
CA PHE A 12 19.93 -5.98 -7.42
C PHE A 12 19.12 -7.13 -8.02
N THR A 13 18.99 -8.23 -7.28
CA THR A 13 18.19 -9.40 -7.71
C THR A 13 16.93 -9.45 -6.86
N PRO A 14 15.77 -9.01 -7.37
CA PRO A 14 14.54 -9.01 -6.59
C PRO A 14 14.11 -10.45 -6.24
N PHE A 15 13.46 -10.59 -5.09
CA PHE A 15 12.84 -11.80 -4.57
C PHE A 15 13.80 -12.98 -4.34
N GLN A 16 15.07 -12.68 -4.03
CA GLN A 16 16.12 -13.66 -3.78
C GLN A 16 15.79 -14.60 -2.61
N TYR A 17 15.15 -14.08 -1.55
CA TYR A 17 14.85 -14.82 -0.32
C TYR A 17 13.36 -15.13 -0.16
N ARG A 18 12.64 -15.37 -1.27
CA ARG A 18 11.19 -15.65 -1.21
C ARG A 18 10.84 -17.06 -0.68
N LEU A 19 11.75 -18.02 -0.85
CA LEU A 19 11.53 -19.42 -0.48
C LEU A 19 12.00 -19.70 0.94
N GLN A 20 11.31 -20.61 1.64
CA GLN A 20 11.79 -21.16 2.91
C GLN A 20 12.95 -22.12 2.67
N PRO A 21 13.92 -22.24 3.61
CA PRO A 21 14.02 -21.55 4.90
C PRO A 21 14.68 -20.15 4.81
N TRP A 22 15.16 -19.77 3.63
CA TRP A 22 15.92 -18.53 3.42
C TRP A 22 15.11 -17.28 3.77
N LYS A 23 13.82 -17.27 3.46
CA LYS A 23 12.89 -16.20 3.86
C LYS A 23 12.90 -16.00 5.36
N PHE A 24 12.76 -17.07 6.13
CA PHE A 24 12.77 -17.00 7.60
C PHE A 24 14.11 -16.48 8.12
N LEU A 25 15.23 -17.03 7.65
CA LEU A 25 16.56 -16.60 8.09
C LEU A 25 16.82 -15.12 7.75
N TYR A 26 16.45 -14.68 6.55
CA TYR A 26 16.58 -13.30 6.13
C TYR A 26 15.71 -12.37 6.98
N LEU A 27 14.44 -12.72 7.23
CA LEU A 27 13.54 -11.91 8.04
C LEU A 27 14.02 -11.82 9.50
N THR A 28 14.38 -12.94 10.13
CA THR A 28 14.88 -12.94 11.51
C THR A 28 16.15 -12.10 11.63
N SER A 29 17.13 -12.31 10.73
CA SER A 29 18.37 -11.52 10.75
C SER A 29 18.13 -10.03 10.49
N THR A 30 17.28 -9.68 9.52
CA THR A 30 16.95 -8.28 9.19
C THR A 30 16.22 -7.59 10.34
N VAL A 31 15.24 -8.26 10.96
CA VAL A 31 14.50 -7.73 12.11
C VAL A 31 15.44 -7.55 13.32
N SER A 32 16.19 -8.58 13.69
CA SER A 32 17.14 -8.52 14.80
C SER A 32 18.18 -7.43 14.58
N TYR A 33 18.79 -7.35 13.39
CA TYR A 33 19.77 -6.32 13.08
C TYR A 33 19.17 -4.91 13.10
N THR A 34 17.94 -4.76 12.61
CA THR A 34 17.24 -3.48 12.60
C THR A 34 16.93 -3.01 14.01
N LEU A 35 16.41 -3.88 14.87
CA LEU A 35 16.06 -3.54 16.25
C LEU A 35 17.28 -3.28 17.12
N LEU A 36 18.33 -4.11 17.00
CA LEU A 36 19.48 -4.05 17.90
C LEU A 36 20.52 -3.00 17.48
N PHE A 37 20.64 -2.70 16.19
CA PHE A 37 21.71 -1.82 15.69
C PHE A 37 21.18 -0.62 14.90
N ARG A 38 20.36 -0.83 13.86
CA ARG A 38 19.92 0.28 12.99
C ARG A 38 19.05 1.29 13.75
N LEU A 39 18.09 0.80 14.52
CA LEU A 39 17.14 1.65 15.24
C LEU A 39 17.84 2.50 16.31
N PRO A 40 18.71 1.97 17.20
CA PRO A 40 19.49 2.79 18.12
C PRO A 40 20.41 3.78 17.39
N TYR A 41 21.12 3.33 16.35
CA TYR A 41 22.01 4.19 15.57
C TYR A 41 21.28 5.38 14.95
N HIS A 42 20.16 5.13 14.25
CA HIS A 42 19.37 6.20 13.64
C HIS A 42 18.68 7.07 14.68
N SER A 43 18.25 6.51 15.81
CA SER A 43 17.67 7.28 16.92
C SER A 43 18.67 8.30 17.45
N ILE A 44 19.89 7.85 17.81
CA ILE A 44 20.96 8.73 18.28
C ILE A 44 21.30 9.78 17.22
N ARG A 45 21.45 9.38 15.95
CA ARG A 45 21.72 10.31 14.85
C ARG A 45 20.63 11.38 14.71
N CYS A 46 19.36 11.02 14.88
CA CYS A 46 18.23 11.94 14.76
C CYS A 46 18.09 12.90 15.96
N LEU A 47 18.75 12.63 17.09
CA LEU A 47 18.79 13.57 18.22
C LEU A 47 19.53 14.86 17.87
N PHE A 48 20.50 14.81 16.94
CA PHE A 48 21.29 15.97 16.54
C PHE A 48 20.61 16.75 15.40
N PRO A 49 20.16 18.00 15.63
CA PRO A 49 19.48 18.81 14.61
C PRO A 49 20.28 19.03 13.34
N SER A 50 21.60 19.10 13.44
CA SER A 50 22.50 19.26 12.28
C SER A 50 22.53 18.05 11.35
N LEU A 51 22.14 16.86 11.84
CA LEU A 51 22.15 15.61 11.06
C LEU A 51 20.78 15.25 10.48
N ARG A 52 19.72 15.95 10.89
CA ARG A 52 18.38 15.88 10.29
C ARG A 52 18.20 17.10 9.40
N SER A 53 17.84 16.91 8.13
CA SER A 53 17.71 17.97 7.10
C SER A 53 16.51 18.91 7.35
N GLY A 54 16.42 19.52 8.54
CA GLY A 54 15.27 20.30 9.02
C GLY A 54 14.05 19.45 9.42
N TRP A 55 14.07 18.13 9.17
CA TRP A 55 12.94 17.25 9.48
C TRP A 55 12.73 17.05 10.97
N SER A 56 11.48 16.82 11.39
CA SER A 56 11.18 16.38 12.76
C SER A 56 11.88 15.05 13.08
N TYR A 57 12.14 14.80 14.36
CA TYR A 57 12.78 13.56 14.83
C TYR A 57 12.09 12.31 14.27
N THR A 58 10.76 12.24 14.41
CA THR A 58 9.95 11.11 13.92
C THR A 58 10.10 10.91 12.42
N ARG A 59 10.01 11.98 11.62
CA ARG A 59 10.16 11.88 10.16
C ARG A 59 11.55 11.41 9.77
N ALA A 60 12.59 11.95 10.40
CA ALA A 60 13.98 11.56 10.15
C ALA A 60 14.24 10.09 10.51
N LEU A 61 13.63 9.58 11.59
CA LEU A 61 13.73 8.18 12.01
C LEU A 61 12.92 7.23 11.12
N MET A 62 11.76 7.66 10.61
CA MET A 62 10.90 6.82 9.77
C MET A 62 11.51 6.49 8.40
N ILE A 63 12.26 7.40 7.79
CA ILE A 63 12.84 7.17 6.45
C ILE A 63 13.76 5.94 6.37
N PRO A 64 14.79 5.77 7.24
CA PRO A 64 15.60 4.58 7.20
C PRO A 64 14.78 3.30 7.47
N LEU A 65 13.77 3.36 8.35
CA LEU A 65 12.89 2.22 8.61
C LEU A 65 12.05 1.83 7.39
N ILE A 66 11.46 2.81 6.70
CA ILE A 66 10.72 2.60 5.44
C ILE A 66 11.65 1.98 4.39
N ARG A 67 12.91 2.43 4.31
CA ARG A 67 13.89 1.84 3.38
C ARG A 67 14.13 0.35 3.68
N VAL A 68 14.39 0.00 4.94
CA VAL A 68 14.56 -1.41 5.34
C VAL A 68 13.30 -2.23 5.01
N PHE A 69 12.13 -1.67 5.30
CA PHE A 69 10.86 -2.31 5.00
C PHE A 69 10.69 -2.57 3.49
N CYS A 70 10.93 -1.57 2.64
CA CYS A 70 10.86 -1.73 1.19
C CYS A 70 11.89 -2.75 0.67
N GLU A 71 13.15 -2.67 1.12
CA GLU A 71 14.20 -3.63 0.77
C GLU A 71 13.77 -5.06 1.15
N THR A 72 13.22 -5.23 2.35
CA THR A 72 12.74 -6.52 2.85
C THR A 72 11.59 -7.07 2.01
N LEU A 73 10.63 -6.22 1.63
CA LEU A 73 9.52 -6.61 0.75
C LEU A 73 10.04 -7.10 -0.60
N TYR A 74 10.93 -6.34 -1.24
CA TYR A 74 11.48 -6.77 -2.52
C TYR A 74 12.42 -7.96 -2.41
N ALA A 75 13.06 -8.18 -1.26
CA ALA A 75 13.93 -9.34 -1.06
C ALA A 75 13.14 -10.64 -0.81
N THR A 76 11.99 -10.56 -0.14
CA THR A 76 11.24 -11.74 0.36
C THR A 76 9.91 -12.01 -0.34
N GLY A 77 9.44 -11.11 -1.20
CA GLY A 77 8.19 -11.24 -1.93
C GLY A 77 7.07 -10.36 -1.39
N LEU A 78 6.06 -10.15 -2.24
CA LEU A 78 4.93 -9.25 -2.00
C LEU A 78 3.66 -10.00 -1.62
N GLU A 79 3.71 -11.32 -1.40
CA GLU A 79 2.52 -12.16 -1.26
C GLU A 79 1.63 -11.75 -0.08
N ALA A 80 2.22 -11.29 1.01
CA ALA A 80 1.48 -10.78 2.18
C ALA A 80 0.73 -9.46 1.90
N MET A 81 1.09 -8.77 0.82
CA MET A 81 0.53 -7.48 0.39
C MET A 81 -0.49 -7.64 -0.74
N ILE A 82 -0.80 -8.86 -1.17
CA ILE A 82 -1.77 -9.11 -2.24
C ILE A 82 -3.09 -9.53 -1.60
N VAL A 83 -4.15 -8.76 -1.85
CA VAL A 83 -5.52 -9.10 -1.47
C VAL A 83 -6.39 -9.01 -2.72
N ASP A 84 -7.35 -9.91 -2.81
CA ASP A 84 -8.37 -9.89 -3.86
C ASP A 84 -9.38 -8.78 -3.56
N PRO A 85 -9.42 -7.70 -4.36
CA PRO A 85 -10.28 -6.56 -4.07
C PRO A 85 -11.76 -6.87 -4.30
N SER A 86 -12.08 -7.89 -5.09
CA SER A 86 -13.47 -8.31 -5.34
C SER A 86 -14.09 -9.03 -4.14
N LYS A 87 -13.28 -9.38 -3.14
CA LYS A 87 -13.73 -10.08 -1.94
C LYS A 87 -13.87 -9.13 -0.76
N ARG A 88 -15.00 -9.23 -0.07
CA ARG A 88 -15.20 -8.57 1.22
C ARG A 88 -14.09 -8.99 2.19
N PRO A 89 -13.45 -8.04 2.89
CA PRO A 89 -12.49 -8.38 3.94
C PRO A 89 -13.13 -9.33 4.96
N LYS A 90 -12.36 -10.29 5.47
CA LYS A 90 -12.83 -11.26 6.49
C LYS A 90 -13.15 -10.63 7.84
N ASP A 91 -12.96 -9.34 7.99
CA ASP A 91 -13.18 -8.61 9.23
C ASP A 91 -14.67 -8.33 9.43
N ALA A 92 -15.18 -8.66 10.61
CA ALA A 92 -16.58 -8.44 10.99
C ALA A 92 -16.99 -6.96 10.94
N ASP A 93 -16.03 -6.04 11.11
CA ASP A 93 -16.27 -4.60 11.11
C ASP A 93 -15.98 -3.92 9.75
N ALA A 94 -15.83 -4.68 8.66
CA ALA A 94 -15.57 -4.12 7.33
C ALA A 94 -16.61 -3.07 6.91
N ASP A 95 -17.90 -3.35 7.10
CA ASP A 95 -18.98 -2.44 6.68
C ASP A 95 -19.02 -1.19 7.58
N LYS A 96 -18.81 -1.34 8.89
CA LYS A 96 -18.72 -0.19 9.83
C LYS A 96 -17.56 0.75 9.49
N ARG A 97 -16.56 0.23 8.80
CA ARG A 97 -15.37 0.94 8.31
C ARG A 97 -15.53 1.47 6.89
N GLY A 98 -16.72 1.34 6.31
CA GLY A 98 -17.06 1.95 5.03
C GLY A 98 -16.68 1.12 3.82
N TRP A 99 -16.44 -0.17 4.00
CA TRP A 99 -16.23 -1.06 2.87
C TRP A 99 -17.51 -1.18 2.04
N VAL A 100 -17.36 -1.05 0.74
CA VAL A 100 -18.43 -1.26 -0.24
C VAL A 100 -17.91 -2.06 -1.42
N LEU A 101 -18.80 -2.82 -2.06
CA LEU A 101 -18.52 -3.45 -3.35
C LEU A 101 -19.01 -2.56 -4.48
N ILE A 102 -18.11 -2.21 -5.37
CA ILE A 102 -18.39 -1.46 -6.59
C ILE A 102 -18.71 -2.48 -7.68
N PRO A 103 -19.89 -2.39 -8.35
CA PRO A 103 -20.19 -3.29 -9.45
C PRO A 103 -19.24 -3.04 -10.63
N PRO A 104 -19.05 -4.03 -11.52
CA PRO A 104 -18.26 -3.83 -12.72
C PRO A 104 -18.80 -2.64 -13.52
N LEU A 105 -17.88 -1.90 -14.14
CA LEU A 105 -18.24 -0.92 -15.15
C LEU A 105 -18.99 -1.60 -16.31
N GLY A 106 -19.78 -0.82 -17.03
CA GLY A 106 -20.46 -1.26 -18.25
C GLY A 106 -19.46 -1.55 -19.38
N ALA A 107 -19.93 -1.42 -20.63
CA ALA A 107 -19.04 -1.56 -21.78
C ALA A 107 -17.91 -0.52 -21.70
N LEU A 108 -16.67 -0.99 -21.72
CA LEU A 108 -15.52 -0.12 -21.96
C LEU A 108 -15.60 0.39 -23.40
N GLU A 109 -15.17 1.63 -23.61
CA GLU A 109 -15.13 2.24 -24.95
C GLU A 109 -13.70 2.68 -25.30
N GLY A 110 -13.45 2.85 -26.60
CA GLY A 110 -12.17 3.35 -27.13
C GLY A 110 -10.97 2.44 -26.85
N GLU A 111 -9.81 3.05 -26.63
CA GLU A 111 -8.52 2.36 -26.48
C GLU A 111 -8.49 1.39 -25.30
N LEU A 112 -9.20 1.69 -24.20
CA LEU A 112 -9.27 0.81 -23.04
C LEU A 112 -10.03 -0.48 -23.37
N ALA A 113 -11.08 -0.40 -24.19
CA ALA A 113 -11.81 -1.59 -24.64
C ALA A 113 -10.94 -2.49 -25.51
N GLU A 114 -10.15 -1.90 -26.41
CA GLU A 114 -9.22 -2.64 -27.27
C GLU A 114 -8.10 -3.32 -26.47
N LEU A 115 -7.51 -2.61 -25.51
CA LEU A 115 -6.48 -3.17 -24.63
C LEU A 115 -7.03 -4.27 -23.73
N ALA A 116 -8.24 -4.07 -23.17
CA ALA A 116 -8.92 -5.09 -22.38
C ALA A 116 -9.19 -6.35 -23.23
N ALA A 117 -9.72 -6.18 -24.43
CA ALA A 117 -9.98 -7.28 -25.36
C ALA A 117 -8.70 -8.03 -25.75
N ARG A 118 -7.61 -7.29 -26.06
CA ARG A 118 -6.30 -7.88 -26.40
C ARG A 118 -5.73 -8.73 -25.26
N ASN A 119 -5.95 -8.32 -24.02
CA ASN A 119 -5.47 -9.01 -22.83
C ASN A 119 -6.50 -9.99 -22.24
N GLY A 120 -7.65 -10.20 -22.91
CA GLY A 120 -8.70 -11.11 -22.44
C GLY A 120 -9.34 -10.68 -21.12
N LEU A 121 -9.31 -9.39 -20.80
CA LEU A 121 -9.85 -8.83 -19.56
C LEU A 121 -11.36 -8.67 -19.65
N LYS A 122 -12.03 -8.87 -18.51
CA LYS A 122 -13.45 -8.60 -18.33
C LYS A 122 -13.63 -7.62 -17.17
N PRO A 123 -14.63 -6.71 -17.22
CA PRO A 123 -14.99 -5.91 -16.08
C PRO A 123 -15.32 -6.79 -14.87
N GLU A 124 -14.69 -6.53 -13.73
CA GLU A 124 -14.89 -7.26 -12.47
C GLU A 124 -15.30 -6.29 -11.36
N PRO A 125 -16.05 -6.76 -10.35
CA PRO A 125 -16.41 -5.91 -9.21
C PRO A 125 -15.17 -5.65 -8.36
N VAL A 126 -15.10 -4.45 -7.79
CA VAL A 126 -13.95 -3.99 -7.01
C VAL A 126 -14.43 -3.45 -5.66
N GLY A 127 -13.76 -3.81 -4.58
CA GLY A 127 -14.02 -3.24 -3.27
C GLY A 127 -13.50 -1.80 -3.14
N GLY A 128 -14.02 -1.05 -2.19
CA GLY A 128 -13.51 0.28 -1.86
C GLY A 128 -13.95 0.73 -0.48
N TYR A 129 -13.36 1.82 0.01
CA TYR A 129 -13.63 2.36 1.33
C TYR A 129 -14.04 3.82 1.28
N TRP A 130 -15.12 4.11 1.99
CA TRP A 130 -15.54 5.47 2.27
C TRP A 130 -14.98 5.97 3.59
N PHE A 131 -14.44 7.19 3.57
CA PHE A 131 -13.94 7.92 4.73
C PHE A 131 -14.61 9.29 4.83
N GLY A 132 -14.65 9.83 6.05
CA GLY A 132 -15.22 11.14 6.33
C GLY A 132 -16.57 11.08 7.02
N VAL A 133 -17.44 12.05 6.69
CA VAL A 133 -18.77 12.18 7.28
C VAL A 133 -19.59 10.90 7.08
N ARG A 134 -20.19 10.41 8.16
CA ARG A 134 -21.09 9.25 8.15
C ARG A 134 -22.51 9.72 7.85
N GLY A 135 -23.30 8.84 7.25
CA GLY A 135 -24.72 9.15 7.05
C GLY A 135 -25.52 9.12 8.34
N GLU A 136 -26.82 9.34 8.23
CA GLU A 136 -27.76 9.39 9.37
C GLU A 136 -27.81 8.07 10.17
N ASP A 137 -27.52 6.95 9.52
CA ASP A 137 -27.42 5.61 10.14
C ASP A 137 -26.09 5.39 10.90
N GLY A 138 -25.17 6.36 10.87
CA GLY A 138 -23.83 6.26 11.46
C GLY A 138 -22.90 5.28 10.72
N LEU A 139 -23.32 4.72 9.59
CA LEU A 139 -22.50 3.83 8.79
C LEU A 139 -21.58 4.67 7.88
N ALA A 140 -20.33 4.19 7.78
CA ALA A 140 -19.48 4.58 6.67
C ALA A 140 -19.88 3.71 5.48
N GLY A 141 -19.72 4.19 4.24
CA GLY A 141 -20.03 3.39 3.04
C GLY A 141 -21.22 3.89 2.21
N GLN A 142 -21.86 4.98 2.62
CA GLN A 142 -22.96 5.53 1.82
C GLN A 142 -22.44 6.15 0.52
N ARG A 143 -23.24 6.02 -0.55
CA ARG A 143 -22.96 6.70 -1.82
C ARG A 143 -22.93 8.22 -1.62
N ALA A 144 -22.28 8.92 -2.55
CA ALA A 144 -22.32 10.37 -2.56
C ALA A 144 -23.71 10.90 -2.86
N GLY A 145 -24.06 11.98 -2.15
CA GLY A 145 -25.25 12.74 -2.44
C GLY A 145 -25.13 13.43 -3.80
N GLU A 146 -26.28 13.84 -4.34
CA GLU A 146 -26.30 14.62 -5.58
C GLU A 146 -25.55 15.95 -5.39
N GLY A 147 -24.66 16.27 -6.34
CA GLY A 147 -23.84 17.49 -6.29
C GLY A 147 -22.70 17.47 -5.27
N GLU A 148 -22.52 16.39 -4.52
CA GLU A 148 -21.47 16.29 -3.51
C GLU A 148 -20.09 16.10 -4.16
N LYS A 149 -19.10 16.83 -3.64
CA LYS A 149 -17.70 16.69 -4.06
C LYS A 149 -17.01 15.65 -3.19
N VAL A 150 -16.50 14.60 -3.82
CA VAL A 150 -15.75 13.51 -3.17
C VAL A 150 -14.35 13.46 -3.73
N VAL A 151 -13.37 13.25 -2.85
CA VAL A 151 -12.00 12.96 -3.28
C VAL A 151 -11.88 11.48 -3.64
N LEU A 152 -11.53 11.18 -4.89
CA LEU A 152 -11.12 9.84 -5.29
C LEU A 152 -9.64 9.64 -4.97
N TYR A 153 -9.34 8.80 -4.00
CA TYR A 153 -7.97 8.49 -3.57
C TYR A 153 -7.50 7.14 -4.12
N LEU A 154 -6.64 7.19 -5.13
CA LEU A 154 -5.96 6.00 -5.65
C LEU A 154 -4.68 5.77 -4.86
N HIS A 155 -4.63 4.67 -4.09
CA HIS A 155 -3.47 4.38 -3.26
C HIS A 155 -2.21 4.15 -4.11
N SER A 156 -1.04 4.41 -3.53
CA SER A 156 0.25 4.12 -4.17
C SER A 156 0.59 2.61 -4.08
N GLY A 157 1.78 2.23 -4.54
CA GLY A 157 2.21 0.82 -4.58
C GLY A 157 2.70 0.37 -5.95
N GLY A 158 2.85 1.32 -6.90
CA GLY A 158 3.37 1.05 -8.23
C GLY A 158 2.54 0.03 -9.01
N TYR A 159 1.25 -0.09 -8.68
CA TYR A 159 0.33 -1.09 -9.22
C TYR A 159 0.69 -2.55 -8.95
N VAL A 160 1.71 -2.85 -8.14
CA VAL A 160 2.17 -4.22 -7.85
C VAL A 160 2.07 -4.57 -6.36
N VAL A 161 1.86 -3.57 -5.51
CA VAL A 161 1.69 -3.72 -4.06
C VAL A 161 0.38 -3.08 -3.65
N ARG A 162 -0.36 -3.78 -2.78
CA ARG A 162 -1.47 -3.20 -2.03
C ARG A 162 -1.04 -3.00 -0.58
N PRO A 163 -1.57 -2.00 0.13
CA PRO A 163 -1.50 -1.98 1.57
C PRO A 163 -1.95 -3.29 2.25
N SER A 164 -1.25 -3.70 3.30
CA SER A 164 -1.65 -4.85 4.10
C SER A 164 -3.03 -4.64 4.73
N PRO A 165 -3.90 -5.66 4.77
CA PRO A 165 -5.15 -5.59 5.51
C PRO A 165 -4.90 -5.43 7.03
N PRO A 166 -5.91 -5.01 7.82
CA PRO A 166 -5.80 -4.73 9.25
C PRO A 166 -5.25 -5.89 10.10
N SER A 167 -5.30 -7.12 9.58
CA SER A 167 -4.83 -8.33 10.25
C SER A 167 -3.31 -8.54 10.15
N CYS A 168 -2.54 -7.69 9.47
CA CYS A 168 -1.09 -7.79 9.55
C CYS A 168 -0.63 -7.41 10.96
N PRO A 169 0.15 -8.26 11.67
CA PRO A 169 0.76 -7.92 12.96
C PRO A 169 1.66 -6.67 12.88
N CYS A 170 2.07 -6.29 11.67
CA CYS A 170 2.86 -5.11 11.36
C CYS A 170 2.05 -3.80 11.25
N SER A 171 0.72 -3.87 11.18
CA SER A 171 -0.15 -2.70 11.07
C SER A 171 -0.35 -2.07 12.44
N CYS A 172 0.48 -1.09 12.78
CA CYS A 172 0.41 -0.32 14.03
C CYS A 172 -0.81 0.64 14.12
N SER A 173 -1.82 0.47 13.28
CA SER A 173 -2.89 1.45 13.09
C SER A 173 -4.12 1.14 13.96
N SER A 174 -4.51 2.14 14.76
CA SER A 174 -5.66 2.19 15.67
C SER A 174 -6.94 1.54 15.13
N LYS A 175 -7.58 0.73 15.99
CA LYS A 175 -8.91 0.09 15.83
C LYS A 175 -10.09 1.00 15.42
N LYS A 176 -9.90 2.31 15.27
CA LYS A 176 -10.99 3.30 15.15
C LYS A 176 -11.28 3.78 13.72
N MET A 177 -10.49 3.42 12.71
CA MET A 177 -10.67 3.88 11.33
C MET A 177 -10.45 2.70 10.37
N GLY A 178 -11.14 2.67 9.23
CA GLY A 178 -10.97 1.65 8.20
C GLY A 178 -9.55 1.58 7.67
N THR A 179 -8.69 0.72 8.22
CA THR A 179 -7.28 0.59 7.85
C THR A 179 -7.07 -0.44 6.75
N ALA A 180 -7.84 -0.33 5.68
CA ALA A 180 -7.56 -1.12 4.48
C ALA A 180 -6.45 -0.51 3.61
N THR A 181 -6.13 0.76 3.88
CA THR A 181 -5.02 1.49 3.29
C THR A 181 -3.94 1.71 4.36
N ASP A 182 -2.67 1.60 3.96
CA ASP A 182 -1.46 1.62 4.81
C ASP A 182 -1.46 2.83 5.76
N ALA A 183 -0.69 2.81 6.84
CA ALA A 183 -0.52 3.96 7.75
C ALA A 183 -0.21 5.25 6.97
N LEU A 184 0.57 5.16 5.88
CA LEU A 184 0.83 6.28 4.98
C LEU A 184 -0.44 6.76 4.28
N ALA A 185 -1.21 5.86 3.67
CA ALA A 185 -2.45 6.22 3.00
C ALA A 185 -3.52 6.74 3.97
N THR A 186 -3.62 6.15 5.17
CA THR A 186 -4.45 6.66 6.27
C THR A 186 -4.05 8.09 6.63
N SER A 187 -2.76 8.41 6.71
CA SER A 187 -2.29 9.78 6.99
C SER A 187 -2.65 10.77 5.89
N VAL A 188 -2.59 10.36 4.61
CA VAL A 188 -3.00 11.19 3.48
C VAL A 188 -4.50 11.42 3.52
N ILE A 189 -5.30 10.38 3.74
CA ILE A 189 -6.76 10.49 3.87
C ILE A 189 -7.12 11.40 5.04
N GLN A 190 -6.47 11.26 6.20
CA GLN A 190 -6.68 12.15 7.35
C GLN A 190 -6.32 13.59 7.03
N ALA A 191 -5.22 13.83 6.33
CA ALA A 191 -4.85 15.17 5.88
C ALA A 191 -5.91 15.74 4.92
N LEU A 192 -6.41 14.96 3.96
CA LEU A 192 -7.48 15.36 3.06
C LEU A 192 -8.76 15.71 3.82
N LEU A 193 -9.17 14.89 4.78
CA LEU A 193 -10.33 15.17 5.63
C LEU A 193 -10.14 16.41 6.50
N SER A 194 -8.91 16.73 6.92
CA SER A 194 -8.60 17.95 7.68
C SER A 194 -8.67 19.23 6.84
N LEU A 195 -8.63 19.11 5.51
CA LEU A 195 -8.78 20.20 4.56
C LEU A 195 -10.24 20.45 4.15
N ASP A 196 -11.19 19.96 4.95
CA ASP A 196 -12.64 20.10 4.77
C ASP A 196 -13.21 19.45 3.49
N TRP A 197 -12.49 18.45 2.94
CA TRP A 197 -13.08 17.54 1.97
C TRP A 197 -14.00 16.59 2.72
N GLY A 198 -15.32 16.83 2.66
CA GLY A 198 -16.31 16.12 3.47
C GLY A 198 -16.21 14.59 3.41
N ARG A 199 -15.87 14.02 2.24
CA ARG A 199 -15.66 12.57 2.08
C ARG A 199 -14.54 12.23 1.09
N VAL A 200 -13.89 11.10 1.37
CA VAL A 200 -12.85 10.49 0.51
C VAL A 200 -13.28 9.06 0.19
N PHE A 201 -13.21 8.70 -1.09
CA PHE A 201 -13.41 7.32 -1.54
C PHE A 201 -12.10 6.73 -2.03
N ALA A 202 -11.71 5.58 -1.48
CA ALA A 202 -10.49 4.88 -1.87
C ALA A 202 -10.84 3.49 -2.43
N PRO A 203 -10.89 3.31 -3.77
CA PRO A 203 -11.09 2.00 -4.37
C PRO A 203 -9.83 1.13 -4.19
N GLU A 204 -10.05 -0.18 -4.10
CA GLU A 204 -9.01 -1.20 -4.02
C GLU A 204 -8.83 -1.79 -5.42
N TYR A 205 -8.01 -1.20 -6.27
CA TYR A 205 -7.84 -1.73 -7.63
C TYR A 205 -7.03 -3.04 -7.64
N HIS A 206 -7.22 -3.87 -8.67
CA HIS A 206 -6.44 -5.09 -8.84
C HIS A 206 -4.97 -4.76 -9.13
N VAL A 207 -4.05 -5.32 -8.36
CA VAL A 207 -2.60 -5.12 -8.58
C VAL A 207 -2.05 -6.11 -9.61
N ALA A 208 -1.20 -5.62 -10.50
CA ALA A 208 -0.49 -6.39 -11.50
C ALA A 208 0.50 -7.35 -10.85
N ARG A 209 0.60 -8.54 -11.42
CA ARG A 209 1.51 -9.59 -10.97
C ARG A 209 2.24 -10.20 -12.15
N SER A 210 3.51 -10.54 -11.93
CA SER A 210 4.36 -11.23 -12.89
C SER A 210 5.34 -12.15 -12.15
N SER A 211 6.22 -12.81 -12.91
CA SER A 211 7.29 -13.66 -12.37
C SER A 211 8.07 -12.94 -11.27
N PRO A 212 8.37 -13.60 -10.13
CA PRO A 212 8.24 -15.04 -9.87
C PRO A 212 6.86 -15.50 -9.37
N SER A 213 5.90 -14.59 -9.19
CA SER A 213 4.54 -14.94 -8.80
C SER A 213 3.72 -15.35 -10.03
N THR A 214 2.55 -15.99 -9.82
CA THR A 214 1.60 -16.21 -10.91
C THR A 214 1.20 -14.89 -11.54
N THR A 215 1.38 -14.78 -12.86
CA THR A 215 0.97 -13.61 -13.66
C THR A 215 -0.54 -13.40 -13.54
N ALA A 216 -0.95 -12.17 -13.23
CA ALA A 216 -2.36 -11.80 -13.10
C ALA A 216 -2.53 -10.28 -13.26
N ASN A 217 -3.75 -9.86 -13.61
CA ASN A 217 -4.16 -8.44 -13.68
C ASN A 217 -3.21 -7.56 -14.52
N PRO A 218 -2.90 -7.92 -15.77
CA PRO A 218 -2.08 -7.07 -16.64
C PRO A 218 -2.74 -5.70 -16.84
N TRP A 219 -1.96 -4.71 -17.25
CA TRP A 219 -2.54 -3.43 -17.69
C TRP A 219 -3.63 -3.66 -18.75
N PRO A 220 -4.80 -2.98 -18.71
CA PRO A 220 -5.19 -1.90 -17.81
C PRO A 220 -6.10 -2.29 -16.61
N THR A 221 -6.01 -3.48 -16.01
CA THR A 221 -6.94 -3.91 -14.91
C THR A 221 -6.97 -2.96 -13.69
N GLN A 222 -6.00 -2.05 -13.56
CA GLN A 222 -5.90 -1.11 -12.45
C GLN A 222 -6.80 0.13 -12.58
N LEU A 223 -7.39 0.36 -13.77
CA LEU A 223 -8.20 1.53 -14.09
C LEU A 223 -9.69 1.29 -13.84
#